data_AF-A0A098G6P8-F1
#
_entry.id   AF-A0A098G6P8-F1
#
_cell.length_a   1.000
_cell.length_b   1.000
_cell.length_c   1.000
_cell.angle_alpha   90.00
_cell.angle_beta   90.00
_cell.angle_gamma   90.00
#
_symmetry.space_group_name_H-M   'P 1'
#
loop_
_entity.id
_entity.type
_entity.pdbx_description
1 polymer ?
#
loop_
_entity_poly.entity_id
_entity_poly.type
_entity_poly.pdbx_seq_one_letter_code
_entity_poly.pdbx_strand_id
1 'polypeptide(L)'
;MEQHKSDNNELLKIRHSCEHILMEAMEKLYPGIIKASGPATEDGFYFDFELPERLRVSEADFPVIEQEMQHIIDKNHSFQRKEMSLAEARHLFENNVYKQEWLDEIEKKNSIPSVYWTGTHDNAYYDLCAGPHVEHTREIKAFKLLSIAGAYWRGNSNNKMLVRLYGTAFKTQKELKHYLFNREEAKKRDHRKLGKELGLFTFSPDLVGQGLPLWLPKGTILRDELEGWARRVEAEHGYQRVVTPIIGKEALYKCSGHLAYFKEDMYAPITIDDERYYLRPMNCPHHHQIYKSDKRSYRDLPFRIAEYGNAFRYEASGALSGLMRTRGFCQNDAHIYCRVDQAEEEFANVLRLYLYYFKILGIQDYYLRLSKPDLSQGDKYINNPEQWEKALIIVRKAMQQVDFPFVEVDGEAAFYGPKVDVQIKSAIGTEYTISTNQLDFLTSERFDLNYVGEDGELHPVYVIHRAPLGSHERMIAYLIEHFAGAFPVWLSPTQAMIVSVSDKQVEYCTNIYKLLLQHGIRVELNLASETMSYKIRSAVIQKIPYIVIIGDHEATSQTVSIRDRKGAQKSNLSVDTFIQEMCKVIKSKSLELWD
;
A
#
# COMPACT_ATOMS: atom_id res chain seq x y z
N MET A 1 16.95 -4.23 21.19
CA MET A 1 17.06 -5.07 19.97
C MET A 1 17.11 -6.57 20.29
N GLU A 2 17.86 -7.04 21.28
CA GLU A 2 17.94 -8.48 21.62
C GLU A 2 16.62 -9.05 22.18
N GLN A 3 15.91 -8.31 23.04
CA GLN A 3 14.63 -8.76 23.59
C GLN A 3 13.54 -8.89 22.51
N HIS A 4 13.46 -7.92 21.57
CA HIS A 4 12.58 -8.01 20.39
C HIS A 4 12.93 -9.16 19.45
N LYS A 5 14.22 -9.46 19.22
CA LYS A 5 14.64 -10.62 18.41
C LYS A 5 14.32 -11.95 19.10
N SER A 6 14.48 -12.02 20.43
CA SER A 6 14.14 -13.20 21.24
C SER A 6 12.63 -13.47 21.22
N ASP A 7 11.81 -12.44 21.42
CA ASP A 7 10.35 -12.57 21.41
C ASP A 7 9.79 -12.98 20.04
N ASN A 8 10.37 -12.46 18.95
CA ASN A 8 9.94 -12.80 17.59
C ASN A 8 10.29 -14.26 17.23
N ASN A 9 11.45 -14.76 17.71
CA ASN A 9 11.85 -16.15 17.51
C ASN A 9 10.97 -17.13 18.31
N GLU A 10 10.54 -16.75 19.52
CA GLU A 10 9.63 -17.58 20.33
C GLU A 10 8.22 -17.66 19.71
N LEU A 11 7.68 -16.53 19.21
CA LEU A 11 6.39 -16.54 18.50
C LEU A 11 6.45 -17.36 17.21
N LEU A 12 7.56 -17.28 16.48
CA LEU A 12 7.77 -18.09 15.28
C LEU A 12 7.69 -19.59 15.62
N LYS A 13 8.34 -20.04 16.70
CA LYS A 13 8.25 -21.43 17.19
C LYS A 13 6.82 -21.83 17.53
N ILE A 14 6.09 -20.99 18.28
CA ILE A 14 4.70 -21.26 18.67
C ILE A 14 3.81 -21.40 17.43
N ARG A 15 3.95 -20.49 16.46
CA ARG A 15 3.14 -20.49 15.23
C ARG A 15 3.47 -21.67 14.33
N HIS A 16 4.74 -22.01 14.18
CA HIS A 16 5.16 -23.18 13.42
C HIS A 16 4.67 -24.48 14.04
N SER A 17 4.76 -24.59 15.37
CA SER A 17 4.16 -25.73 16.08
C SER A 17 2.64 -25.76 15.95
N CYS A 18 1.95 -24.61 15.98
CA CYS A 18 0.50 -24.56 15.81
C CYS A 18 0.06 -24.96 14.38
N GLU A 19 0.88 -24.68 13.37
CA GLU A 19 0.70 -25.15 12.00
C GLU A 19 0.77 -26.69 11.91
N HIS A 20 1.71 -27.35 12.60
CA HIS A 20 1.74 -28.81 12.72
C HIS A 20 0.49 -29.37 13.43
N ILE A 21 -0.03 -28.66 14.44
CA ILE A 21 -1.29 -29.06 15.10
C ILE A 21 -2.48 -28.94 14.14
N LEU A 22 -2.52 -27.91 13.30
CA LEU A 22 -3.54 -27.78 12.26
C LEU A 22 -3.44 -28.95 11.26
N MET A 23 -2.23 -29.31 10.83
CA MET A 23 -1.99 -30.46 9.96
C MET A 23 -2.52 -31.76 10.56
N GLU A 24 -2.18 -32.03 11.82
CA GLU A 24 -2.66 -33.22 12.53
C GLU A 24 -4.19 -33.23 12.68
N ALA A 25 -4.79 -32.10 13.06
CA ALA A 25 -6.24 -31.97 13.19
C ALA A 25 -6.95 -32.23 11.84
N MET A 26 -6.41 -31.69 10.76
CA MET A 26 -6.95 -31.88 9.41
C MET A 26 -6.83 -33.33 8.95
N GLU A 27 -5.69 -33.99 9.17
CA GLU A 27 -5.51 -35.41 8.82
C GLU A 27 -6.47 -36.32 9.60
N LYS A 28 -6.80 -35.98 10.85
CA LYS A 28 -7.80 -36.70 11.66
C LYS A 28 -9.24 -36.50 11.18
N LEU A 29 -9.63 -35.24 10.98
CA LEU A 29 -11.00 -34.89 10.65
C LEU A 29 -11.36 -35.24 9.21
N TYR A 30 -10.38 -35.20 8.31
CA TYR A 30 -10.59 -35.36 6.87
C TYR A 30 -9.63 -36.39 6.27
N PRO A 31 -9.95 -37.70 6.38
CA PRO A 31 -9.15 -38.75 5.78
C PRO A 31 -8.99 -38.56 4.26
N GLY A 32 -7.78 -38.77 3.75
CA GLY A 32 -7.46 -38.70 2.32
C GLY A 32 -7.02 -37.32 1.80
N ILE A 33 -6.89 -36.32 2.67
CA ILE A 33 -6.17 -35.09 2.30
C ILE A 33 -4.68 -35.36 2.08
N ILE A 34 -4.04 -34.59 1.22
CA ILE A 34 -2.59 -34.64 1.01
C ILE A 34 -1.99 -33.32 1.49
N LYS A 35 -1.11 -33.40 2.50
CA LYS A 35 -0.38 -32.24 3.03
C LYS A 35 0.69 -31.74 2.06
N ALA A 36 0.74 -30.44 1.79
CA ALA A 36 1.70 -29.86 0.86
C ALA A 36 2.78 -28.99 1.56
N SER A 37 2.39 -27.84 2.12
CA SER A 37 3.33 -26.88 2.73
C SER A 37 2.63 -25.99 3.76
N GLY A 38 3.27 -25.77 4.91
CA GLY A 38 2.81 -24.79 5.88
C GLY A 38 3.93 -24.08 6.63
N PRO A 39 4.31 -22.87 6.23
CA PRO A 39 5.25 -22.07 6.97
C PRO A 39 4.55 -21.27 8.08
N ALA A 40 5.29 -21.01 9.16
CA ALA A 40 4.99 -19.89 10.04
C ALA A 40 5.28 -18.56 9.33
N THR A 41 4.49 -17.54 9.64
CA THR A 41 4.61 -16.17 9.13
C THR A 41 4.78 -15.17 10.27
N GLU A 42 5.09 -13.92 9.92
CA GLU A 42 5.22 -12.82 10.89
C GLU A 42 3.93 -12.55 11.69
N ASP A 43 2.77 -12.91 11.14
CA ASP A 43 1.47 -12.65 11.78
C ASP A 43 0.72 -13.93 12.16
N GLY A 44 1.25 -15.11 11.86
CA GLY A 44 0.58 -16.38 12.10
C GLY A 44 1.22 -17.55 11.39
N PHE A 45 0.41 -18.32 10.67
CA PHE A 45 0.83 -19.46 9.89
C PHE A 45 -0.24 -19.81 8.85
N TYR A 46 0.10 -20.66 7.89
CA TYR A 46 -0.90 -21.33 7.06
C TYR A 46 -0.48 -22.76 6.74
N PHE A 47 -1.41 -23.57 6.27
CA PHE A 47 -1.12 -24.89 5.71
C PHE A 47 -1.91 -25.11 4.42
N ASP A 48 -1.21 -25.58 3.37
CA ASP A 48 -1.77 -25.98 2.08
C ASP A 48 -2.10 -27.47 2.03
N PHE A 49 -3.35 -27.79 1.71
CA PHE A 49 -3.85 -29.15 1.55
C PHE A 49 -4.40 -29.36 0.14
N GLU A 50 -4.11 -30.51 -0.45
CA GLU A 50 -4.93 -31.04 -1.53
C GLU A 50 -6.11 -31.81 -0.92
N LEU A 51 -7.32 -31.35 -1.21
CA LEU A 51 -8.55 -32.00 -0.77
C LEU A 51 -9.04 -32.99 -1.85
N PRO A 52 -9.60 -34.15 -1.46
CA PRO A 52 -10.33 -35.02 -2.39
C PRO A 52 -11.44 -34.26 -3.13
N GLU A 53 -11.76 -34.65 -4.37
CA GLU A 53 -12.65 -33.88 -5.27
C GLU A 53 -14.02 -33.48 -4.68
N ARG A 54 -14.57 -34.30 -3.77
CA ARG A 54 -15.87 -34.07 -3.14
C ARG A 54 -15.78 -33.41 -1.76
N LEU A 55 -14.61 -33.37 -1.15
CA LEU A 55 -14.42 -32.75 0.15
C LEU A 55 -14.41 -31.23 0.00
N ARG A 56 -15.16 -30.55 0.84
CA ARG A 56 -15.16 -29.09 0.94
C ARG A 56 -14.93 -28.71 2.39
N VAL A 57 -14.03 -27.77 2.60
CA VAL A 57 -13.75 -27.15 3.88
C VAL A 57 -14.02 -25.67 3.72
N SER A 58 -14.65 -25.06 4.72
CA SER A 58 -15.07 -23.67 4.73
C SER A 58 -14.80 -23.04 6.10
N GLU A 59 -14.96 -21.72 6.21
CA GLU A 59 -14.81 -21.04 7.51
C GLU A 59 -15.85 -21.48 8.55
N ALA A 60 -16.97 -22.08 8.11
CA ALA A 60 -17.98 -22.65 9.00
C ALA A 60 -17.47 -23.91 9.75
N ASP A 61 -16.44 -24.57 9.22
CA ASP A 61 -15.82 -25.75 9.82
C ASP A 61 -14.75 -25.39 10.86
N PHE A 62 -14.31 -24.12 10.90
CA PHE A 62 -13.25 -23.67 11.81
C PHE A 62 -13.51 -23.99 13.29
N PRO A 63 -14.73 -23.84 13.85
CA PRO A 63 -14.97 -24.22 15.24
C PRO A 63 -14.69 -25.69 15.53
N VAL A 64 -14.98 -26.60 14.59
CA VAL A 64 -14.73 -28.04 14.74
C VAL A 64 -13.24 -28.35 14.63
N ILE A 65 -12.55 -27.73 13.65
CA ILE A 65 -11.10 -27.88 13.46
C ILE A 65 -10.35 -27.33 14.68
N GLU A 66 -10.70 -26.14 15.16
CA GLU A 66 -10.10 -25.53 16.35
C GLU A 66 -10.31 -26.38 17.61
N GLN A 67 -11.47 -27.04 17.74
CA GLN A 67 -11.74 -27.95 18.84
C GLN A 67 -10.81 -29.18 18.79
N GLU A 68 -10.59 -29.78 17.61
CA GLU A 68 -9.65 -30.89 17.48
C GLU A 68 -8.20 -30.43 17.71
N MET A 69 -7.81 -29.26 17.20
CA MET A 69 -6.50 -28.66 17.49
C MET A 69 -6.29 -28.49 19.00
N GLN A 70 -7.30 -27.99 19.72
CA GLN A 70 -7.23 -27.87 21.18
C GLN A 70 -7.12 -29.24 21.85
N HIS A 71 -7.87 -30.24 21.38
CA HIS A 71 -7.79 -31.60 21.89
C HIS A 71 -6.38 -32.20 21.74
N ILE A 72 -5.68 -31.93 20.64
CA ILE A 72 -4.29 -32.35 20.42
C ILE A 72 -3.32 -31.60 21.35
N ILE A 73 -3.53 -30.29 21.53
CA ILE A 73 -2.74 -29.46 22.45
C ILE A 73 -2.84 -29.99 23.89
N ASP A 74 -4.06 -30.35 24.32
CA ASP A 74 -4.32 -30.85 25.68
C ASP A 74 -3.65 -32.20 25.98
N LYS A 75 -3.29 -32.98 24.95
CA LYS A 75 -2.53 -34.23 25.12
C LYS A 75 -1.06 -34.02 25.49
N ASN A 76 -0.55 -32.79 25.39
CA ASN A 76 0.81 -32.43 25.79
C ASN A 76 1.90 -33.33 25.16
N HIS A 77 1.79 -33.60 23.87
CA HIS A 77 2.76 -34.40 23.14
C HIS A 77 4.08 -33.65 22.95
N SER A 78 5.20 -34.38 22.89
CA SER A 78 6.51 -33.79 22.58
C SER A 78 6.70 -33.70 21.06
N PHE A 79 7.37 -32.63 20.61
CA PHE A 79 7.87 -32.52 19.24
C PHE A 79 9.27 -33.14 19.14
N GLN A 80 9.41 -34.22 18.37
CA GLN A 80 10.67 -34.94 18.24
C GLN A 80 11.24 -34.76 16.84
N ARG A 81 12.42 -34.14 16.73
CA ARG A 81 13.14 -33.99 15.47
C ARG A 81 14.03 -35.21 15.23
N LYS A 82 13.96 -35.80 14.04
CA LYS A 82 14.93 -36.79 13.57
C LYS A 82 15.46 -36.41 12.20
N GLU A 83 16.77 -36.41 12.06
CA GLU A 83 17.41 -36.41 10.75
C GLU A 83 17.46 -37.84 10.24
N MET A 84 17.24 -38.02 8.94
CA MET A 84 17.28 -39.33 8.30
C MET A 84 17.89 -39.25 6.91
N SER A 85 18.21 -40.40 6.33
CA SER A 85 18.68 -40.46 4.96
C SER A 85 17.56 -40.08 3.99
N LEU A 86 17.94 -39.60 2.79
CA LEU A 86 16.99 -39.29 1.73
C LEU A 86 16.14 -40.52 1.35
N ALA A 87 16.74 -41.72 1.34
CA ALA A 87 16.03 -42.95 1.04
C ALA A 87 14.95 -43.27 2.09
N GLU A 88 15.26 -43.13 3.37
CA GLU A 88 14.27 -43.32 4.46
C GLU A 88 13.14 -42.29 4.37
N ALA A 89 13.47 -41.02 4.10
CA ALA A 89 12.47 -39.96 3.96
C ALA A 89 11.57 -40.20 2.74
N ARG A 90 12.14 -40.60 1.60
CA ARG A 90 11.36 -40.91 0.40
C ARG A 90 10.41 -42.08 0.62
N HIS A 91 10.82 -43.11 1.34
CA HIS A 91 9.93 -44.21 1.71
C HIS A 91 8.82 -43.75 2.68
N LEU A 92 9.17 -42.94 3.70
CA LEU A 92 8.21 -42.43 4.67
C LEU A 92 7.11 -41.56 4.02
N PHE A 93 7.45 -40.81 2.97
CA PHE A 93 6.51 -39.95 2.25
C PHE A 93 6.13 -40.49 0.86
N GLU A 94 6.21 -41.79 0.61
CA GLU A 94 6.02 -42.38 -0.73
C GLU A 94 4.67 -42.04 -1.37
N ASN A 95 3.63 -41.87 -0.54
CA ASN A 95 2.26 -41.55 -0.98
C ASN A 95 1.96 -40.04 -1.02
N ASN A 96 2.96 -39.17 -0.82
CA ASN A 96 2.77 -37.72 -0.82
C ASN A 96 3.64 -37.04 -1.89
N VAL A 97 3.01 -36.70 -3.01
CA VAL A 97 3.66 -36.08 -4.18
C VAL A 97 4.40 -34.78 -3.84
N TYR A 98 3.83 -33.94 -2.98
CA TYR A 98 4.43 -32.64 -2.62
C TYR A 98 5.67 -32.81 -1.75
N LYS A 99 5.66 -33.80 -0.85
CA LYS A 99 6.81 -34.08 0.03
C LYS A 99 7.94 -34.74 -0.75
N GLN A 100 7.65 -35.54 -1.78
CA GLN A 100 8.67 -36.03 -2.72
C GLN A 100 9.37 -34.89 -3.45
N GLU A 101 8.62 -33.88 -3.94
CA GLU A 101 9.22 -32.70 -4.57
C GLU A 101 10.11 -31.91 -3.61
N TRP A 102 9.72 -31.75 -2.34
CA TRP A 102 10.57 -31.12 -1.33
C TRP A 102 11.86 -31.90 -1.08
N LEU A 103 11.80 -33.23 -1.09
CA LEU A 103 12.98 -34.08 -0.97
C LEU A 103 13.92 -33.93 -2.17
N ASP A 104 13.39 -33.78 -3.39
CA ASP A 104 14.21 -33.46 -4.57
C ASP A 104 14.96 -32.13 -4.41
N GLU A 105 14.34 -31.13 -3.78
CA GLU A 105 15.03 -29.85 -3.49
C GLU A 105 16.09 -29.97 -2.42
N ILE A 106 15.81 -30.73 -1.35
CA ILE A 106 16.77 -31.01 -0.28
C ILE A 106 17.99 -31.72 -0.85
N GLU A 107 17.78 -32.71 -1.73
CA GLU A 107 18.83 -33.42 -2.45
C GLU A 107 19.67 -32.46 -3.32
N LYS A 108 19.02 -31.61 -4.13
CA LYS A 108 19.71 -30.58 -4.94
C LYS A 108 20.53 -29.60 -4.12
N LYS A 109 20.08 -29.29 -2.89
CA LYS A 109 20.77 -28.40 -1.95
C LYS A 109 21.82 -29.13 -1.10
N ASN A 110 22.06 -30.43 -1.33
CA ASN A 110 22.96 -31.27 -0.52
C ASN A 110 22.70 -31.16 0.99
N SER A 111 21.42 -31.02 1.38
CA SER A 111 21.00 -30.86 2.77
C SER A 111 20.46 -32.19 3.33
N ILE A 112 20.53 -32.37 4.65
CA ILE A 112 19.98 -33.56 5.30
C ILE A 112 18.49 -33.31 5.61
N PRO A 113 17.56 -34.19 5.18
CA PRO A 113 16.15 -34.02 5.50
C PRO A 113 15.91 -34.26 6.99
N SER A 114 15.08 -33.40 7.60
CA SER A 114 14.59 -33.59 8.95
C SER A 114 13.08 -33.73 8.99
N VAL A 115 12.62 -34.63 9.83
CA VAL A 115 11.20 -34.91 10.07
C VAL A 115 10.91 -34.63 11.53
N TYR A 116 9.75 -34.04 11.79
CA TYR A 116 9.23 -33.81 13.13
C TYR A 116 8.06 -34.74 13.39
N TRP A 117 8.09 -35.43 14.53
CA TRP A 117 6.97 -36.24 15.02
C TRP A 117 6.28 -35.54 16.19
N THR A 118 4.96 -35.66 16.21
CA THR A 118 4.09 -35.20 17.29
C THR A 118 3.27 -36.40 17.77
N GLY A 119 3.47 -36.82 19.03
CA GLY A 119 2.81 -37.97 19.62
C GLY A 119 3.76 -39.05 20.14
N THR A 120 3.23 -40.21 20.50
CA THR A 120 4.00 -41.37 21.01
C THR A 120 3.78 -42.60 20.14
N HIS A 121 4.86 -43.24 19.69
CA HIS A 121 4.86 -44.53 18.95
C HIS A 121 3.84 -44.58 17.79
N ASP A 122 3.09 -45.67 17.62
CA ASP A 122 2.33 -46.03 16.41
C ASP A 122 1.22 -45.05 15.99
N ASN A 123 0.95 -44.01 16.80
CA ASN A 123 -0.03 -42.95 16.53
C ASN A 123 0.62 -41.56 16.39
N ALA A 124 1.92 -41.50 16.13
CA ALA A 124 2.63 -40.23 15.94
C ALA A 124 2.34 -39.65 14.54
N TYR A 125 1.91 -38.39 14.52
CA TYR A 125 1.83 -37.60 13.29
C TYR A 125 3.22 -37.10 12.95
N TYR A 126 3.51 -36.96 11.66
CA TYR A 126 4.82 -36.51 11.21
C TYR A 126 4.74 -35.59 10.01
N ASP A 127 5.70 -34.67 9.92
CA ASP A 127 5.90 -33.89 8.72
C ASP A 127 7.37 -33.56 8.44
N LEU A 128 7.69 -33.39 7.15
CA LEU A 128 8.99 -32.94 6.67
C LEU A 128 9.14 -31.45 6.98
N CYS A 129 10.03 -31.12 7.92
CA CYS A 129 10.15 -29.78 8.46
C CYS A 129 11.56 -29.53 9.04
N ALA A 130 12.10 -28.32 8.83
CA ALA A 130 13.38 -27.90 9.39
C ALA A 130 13.29 -27.36 10.84
N GLY A 131 12.07 -27.01 11.28
CA GLY A 131 11.83 -26.33 12.56
C GLY A 131 12.20 -24.83 12.52
N PRO A 132 12.35 -24.18 13.68
CA PRO A 132 12.21 -24.74 15.02
C PRO A 132 10.75 -24.91 15.48
N HIS A 133 10.54 -25.77 16.47
CA HIS A 133 9.26 -26.00 17.16
C HIS A 133 9.40 -25.75 18.68
N VAL A 134 8.28 -25.58 19.37
CA VAL A 134 8.21 -25.70 20.84
C VAL A 134 8.50 -27.14 21.28
N GLU A 135 8.81 -27.36 22.56
CA GLU A 135 9.12 -28.71 23.05
C GLU A 135 7.86 -29.57 23.16
N HIS A 136 6.75 -28.96 23.63
CA HIS A 136 5.50 -29.65 23.89
C HIS A 136 4.29 -28.90 23.33
N THR A 137 3.27 -29.65 22.87
CA THR A 137 2.05 -29.07 22.30
C THR A 137 1.32 -28.11 23.26
N ARG A 138 1.38 -28.34 24.58
CA ARG A 138 0.79 -27.47 25.62
C ARG A 138 1.33 -26.04 25.66
N GLU A 139 2.49 -25.79 25.04
CA GLU A 139 3.08 -24.44 24.99
C GLU A 139 2.32 -23.53 24.04
N ILE A 140 1.50 -24.09 23.15
CA ILE A 140 0.56 -23.35 22.30
C ILE A 140 -0.66 -22.99 23.15
N LYS A 141 -0.67 -21.77 23.70
CA LYS A 141 -1.69 -21.33 24.66
C LYS A 141 -2.92 -20.66 24.04
N ALA A 142 -2.73 -19.95 22.92
CA ALA A 142 -3.79 -19.17 22.30
C ALA A 142 -3.61 -19.17 20.79
N PHE A 143 -4.60 -19.67 20.05
CA PHE A 143 -4.61 -19.70 18.59
C PHE A 143 -6.00 -19.42 18.02
N LYS A 144 -6.07 -19.10 16.73
CA LYS A 144 -7.32 -18.88 16.00
C LYS A 144 -7.14 -19.13 14.51
N LEU A 145 -8.07 -19.82 13.86
CA LEU A 145 -8.17 -19.89 12.40
C LEU A 145 -8.81 -18.60 11.85
N LEU A 146 -8.22 -18.07 10.78
CA LEU A 146 -8.47 -16.70 10.33
C LEU A 146 -9.22 -16.58 9.01
N SER A 147 -8.92 -17.45 8.04
CA SER A 147 -9.52 -17.45 6.70
C SER A 147 -9.08 -18.66 5.88
N ILE A 148 -9.81 -18.94 4.80
CA ILE A 148 -9.46 -19.97 3.81
C ILE A 148 -9.21 -19.32 2.44
N ALA A 149 -8.24 -19.83 1.68
CA ALA A 149 -7.93 -19.33 0.34
C ALA A 149 -7.54 -20.46 -0.62
N GLY A 150 -7.60 -20.21 -1.92
CA GLY A 150 -6.97 -21.06 -2.93
C GLY A 150 -5.52 -20.63 -3.15
N ALA A 151 -4.60 -21.59 -3.26
CA ALA A 151 -3.21 -21.33 -3.59
C ALA A 151 -2.73 -22.31 -4.66
N TYR A 152 -2.01 -21.82 -5.67
CA TYR A 152 -1.39 -22.72 -6.65
C TYR A 152 -0.05 -23.22 -6.11
N TRP A 153 0.23 -24.51 -6.30
CA TRP A 153 1.50 -25.10 -5.90
C TRP A 153 2.68 -24.33 -6.53
N ARG A 154 3.69 -23.96 -5.71
CA ARG A 154 4.82 -23.09 -6.09
C ARG A 154 4.44 -21.71 -6.68
N GLY A 155 3.21 -21.25 -6.46
CA GLY A 155 2.72 -19.98 -6.99
C GLY A 155 2.53 -19.96 -8.52
N ASN A 156 2.57 -21.12 -9.18
CA ASN A 156 2.41 -21.23 -10.64
C ASN A 156 0.99 -21.65 -10.98
N SER A 157 0.25 -20.80 -11.70
CA SER A 157 -1.15 -21.04 -12.07
C SER A 157 -1.40 -22.28 -12.94
N ASN A 158 -0.34 -22.86 -13.54
CA ASN A 158 -0.42 -24.10 -14.30
C ASN A 158 -0.39 -25.35 -13.40
N ASN A 159 -0.04 -25.20 -12.12
CA ASN A 159 0.02 -26.31 -11.18
C ASN A 159 -1.33 -26.56 -10.50
N LYS A 160 -1.42 -27.64 -9.71
CA LYS A 160 -2.60 -27.98 -8.93
C LYS A 160 -2.99 -26.83 -7.98
N MET A 161 -4.28 -26.52 -7.93
CA MET A 161 -4.85 -25.61 -6.94
C MET A 161 -5.06 -26.35 -5.61
N LEU A 162 -4.48 -25.81 -4.55
CA LEU A 162 -4.55 -26.28 -3.18
C LEU A 162 -5.47 -25.39 -2.35
N VAL A 163 -5.91 -25.92 -1.21
CA VAL A 163 -6.69 -25.19 -0.21
C VAL A 163 -5.78 -24.79 0.94
N ARG A 164 -5.65 -23.48 1.14
CA ARG A 164 -4.83 -22.86 2.17
C ARG A 164 -5.68 -22.44 3.36
N LEU A 165 -5.40 -22.97 4.55
CA LEU A 165 -6.01 -22.50 5.80
C LEU A 165 -5.02 -21.59 6.53
N TYR A 166 -5.45 -20.36 6.83
CA TYR A 166 -4.67 -19.41 7.62
C TYR A 166 -5.05 -19.47 9.09
N GLY A 167 -4.05 -19.42 9.97
CA GLY A 167 -4.22 -19.31 11.41
C GLY A 167 -3.23 -18.35 12.04
N THR A 168 -3.40 -18.07 13.31
CA THR A 168 -2.43 -17.32 14.12
C THR A 168 -2.34 -17.90 15.52
N ALA A 169 -1.22 -17.68 16.19
CA ALA A 169 -0.98 -18.09 17.57
C ALA A 169 -0.14 -17.06 18.32
N PHE A 170 -0.38 -16.94 19.62
CA PHE A 170 0.25 -15.99 20.53
C PHE A 170 0.59 -16.63 21.88
N LYS A 171 1.47 -16.00 22.66
CA LYS A 171 1.88 -16.49 23.99
C LYS A 171 0.72 -16.44 24.99
N THR A 172 -0.22 -15.49 24.79
CA THR A 172 -1.35 -15.27 25.71
C THR A 172 -2.67 -15.03 24.98
N GLN A 173 -3.78 -15.39 25.63
CA GLN A 173 -5.12 -15.09 25.13
C GLN A 173 -5.37 -13.56 25.02
N LYS A 174 -4.69 -12.76 25.83
CA LYS A 174 -4.79 -11.29 25.79
C LYS A 174 -4.19 -10.74 24.50
N GLU A 175 -3.00 -11.20 24.11
CA GLU A 175 -2.36 -10.84 22.83
C GLU A 175 -3.23 -11.27 21.65
N LEU A 176 -3.75 -12.50 21.66
CA LEU A 176 -4.64 -12.97 20.60
C LEU A 176 -5.90 -12.11 20.48
N LYS A 177 -6.56 -11.79 21.61
CA LYS A 177 -7.74 -10.90 21.61
C LYS A 177 -7.40 -9.51 21.07
N HIS A 178 -6.25 -8.95 21.44
CA HIS A 178 -5.80 -7.66 20.95
C HIS A 178 -5.53 -7.70 19.43
N TYR A 179 -4.85 -8.74 18.95
CA TYR A 179 -4.60 -8.95 17.52
C TYR A 179 -5.91 -9.07 16.72
N LEU A 180 -6.85 -9.88 17.19
CA LEU A 180 -8.16 -10.05 16.53
C LEU A 180 -8.97 -8.75 16.54
N PHE A 181 -8.95 -8.00 17.64
CA PHE A 181 -9.59 -6.69 17.71
C PHE A 181 -9.01 -5.72 16.68
N ASN A 182 -7.67 -5.61 16.61
CA ASN A 182 -6.99 -4.75 15.64
C ASN A 182 -7.29 -5.18 14.20
N ARG A 183 -7.35 -6.49 13.92
CA ARG A 183 -7.72 -7.03 12.60
C ARG A 183 -9.15 -6.66 12.20
N GLU A 184 -10.10 -6.70 13.13
CA GLU A 184 -11.48 -6.29 12.85
C GLU A 184 -11.60 -4.77 12.66
N GLU A 185 -10.87 -3.97 13.43
CA GLU A 185 -10.78 -2.51 13.20
C GLU A 185 -10.14 -2.18 11.85
N ALA A 186 -9.09 -2.92 11.46
CA ALA A 186 -8.45 -2.80 10.15
C ALA A 186 -9.42 -3.10 9.00
N LYS A 187 -10.21 -4.17 9.10
CA LYS A 187 -11.25 -4.52 8.10
C LYS A 187 -12.30 -3.43 7.93
N LYS A 188 -12.64 -2.69 8.99
CA LYS A 188 -13.56 -1.55 8.90
C LYS A 188 -12.96 -0.36 8.15
N ARG A 189 -11.63 -0.27 8.10
CA ARG A 189 -10.89 0.81 7.46
C ARG A 189 -10.44 0.49 6.04
N ASP A 190 -10.53 -0.77 5.61
CA ASP A 190 -10.14 -1.23 4.28
C ASP A 190 -10.70 -0.33 3.16
N HIS A 191 -9.81 0.29 2.39
CA HIS A 191 -10.19 1.23 1.34
C HIS A 191 -11.05 0.60 0.24
N ARG A 192 -10.99 -0.72 0.03
CA ARG A 192 -11.82 -1.42 -0.96
C ARG A 192 -13.28 -1.47 -0.53
N LYS A 193 -13.50 -1.69 0.78
CA LYS A 193 -14.84 -1.68 1.38
C LYS A 193 -15.38 -0.26 1.43
N LEU A 194 -14.65 0.65 2.05
CA LEU A 194 -15.08 2.04 2.21
C LEU A 194 -15.19 2.76 0.86
N GLY A 195 -14.29 2.49 -0.09
CA GLY A 195 -14.35 3.05 -1.43
C GLY A 195 -15.62 2.69 -2.18
N LYS A 196 -16.13 1.46 -1.99
CA LYS A 196 -17.43 1.04 -2.53
C LYS A 196 -18.60 1.69 -1.78
N GLU A 197 -18.59 1.66 -0.45
CA GLU A 197 -19.67 2.20 0.40
C GLU A 197 -19.85 3.72 0.22
N LEU A 198 -18.76 4.45 -0.01
CA LEU A 198 -18.73 5.90 -0.21
C LEU A 198 -18.79 6.31 -1.69
N GLY A 199 -18.84 5.34 -2.62
CA GLY A 199 -18.92 5.60 -4.07
C GLY A 199 -17.72 6.36 -4.63
N LEU A 200 -16.51 6.00 -4.21
CA LEU A 200 -15.26 6.67 -4.60
C LEU A 200 -14.65 6.09 -5.88
N PHE A 201 -14.62 4.78 -6.01
CA PHE A 201 -14.08 4.09 -7.18
C PHE A 201 -14.76 2.74 -7.38
N THR A 202 -14.58 2.17 -8.56
CA THR A 202 -14.98 0.80 -8.88
C THR A 202 -13.96 0.15 -9.81
N PHE A 203 -14.11 -1.15 -10.03
CA PHE A 203 -13.31 -1.92 -10.99
C PHE A 203 -14.25 -2.68 -11.93
N SER A 204 -13.82 -2.83 -13.19
CA SER A 204 -14.46 -3.71 -14.16
C SER A 204 -13.39 -4.65 -14.73
N PRO A 205 -12.98 -5.68 -13.97
CA PRO A 205 -11.83 -6.51 -14.33
C PRO A 205 -12.02 -7.25 -15.67
N ASP A 206 -13.26 -7.62 -16.01
CA ASP A 206 -13.56 -8.41 -17.22
C ASP A 206 -13.63 -7.56 -18.50
N LEU A 207 -14.01 -6.28 -18.40
CA LEU A 207 -14.19 -5.40 -19.57
C LEU A 207 -13.12 -4.32 -19.67
N VAL A 208 -12.67 -3.75 -18.55
CA VAL A 208 -11.65 -2.69 -18.52
C VAL A 208 -10.27 -3.29 -18.24
N GLY A 209 -10.19 -4.26 -17.33
CA GLY A 209 -8.94 -4.95 -16.99
C GLY A 209 -8.58 -4.87 -15.51
N GLN A 210 -7.84 -5.88 -15.03
CA GLN A 210 -7.40 -5.95 -13.63
C GLN A 210 -6.38 -4.86 -13.31
N GLY A 211 -6.53 -4.25 -12.12
CA GLY A 211 -5.61 -3.21 -11.65
C GLY A 211 -5.76 -1.87 -12.37
N LEU A 212 -6.88 -1.64 -13.06
CA LEU A 212 -7.22 -0.40 -13.74
C LEU A 212 -8.48 0.22 -13.08
N PRO A 213 -8.31 1.09 -12.07
CA PRO A 213 -9.44 1.64 -11.33
C PRO A 213 -10.26 2.63 -12.15
N LEU A 214 -11.58 2.57 -11.99
CA LEU A 214 -12.52 3.55 -12.50
C LEU A 214 -12.90 4.50 -11.36
N TRP A 215 -12.48 5.76 -11.47
CA TRP A 215 -12.79 6.79 -10.49
C TRP A 215 -14.22 7.29 -10.67
N LEU A 216 -15.02 7.20 -9.60
CA LEU A 216 -16.39 7.72 -9.56
C LEU A 216 -16.36 9.21 -9.19
N PRO A 217 -17.44 9.98 -9.42
CA PRO A 217 -17.44 11.43 -9.21
C PRO A 217 -16.87 11.88 -7.84
N LYS A 218 -17.24 11.19 -6.75
CA LYS A 218 -16.73 11.50 -5.41
C LYS A 218 -15.23 11.21 -5.25
N GLY A 219 -14.73 10.12 -5.85
CA GLY A 219 -13.30 9.82 -5.84
C GLY A 219 -12.49 10.76 -6.73
N THR A 220 -13.04 11.20 -7.85
CA THR A 220 -12.41 12.20 -8.72
C THR A 220 -12.22 13.52 -7.99
N ILE A 221 -13.19 13.96 -7.18
CA ILE A 221 -13.03 15.16 -6.33
C ILE A 221 -11.84 15.01 -5.38
N LEU A 222 -11.65 13.85 -4.73
CA LEU A 222 -10.48 13.63 -3.87
C LEU A 222 -9.16 13.79 -4.62
N ARG A 223 -9.08 13.25 -5.84
CA ARG A 223 -7.90 13.40 -6.71
C ARG A 223 -7.65 14.85 -7.04
N ASP A 224 -8.67 15.56 -7.49
CA ASP A 224 -8.57 16.95 -7.94
C ASP A 224 -8.18 17.89 -6.80
N GLU A 225 -8.69 17.66 -5.58
CA GLU A 225 -8.33 18.46 -4.41
C GLU A 225 -6.87 18.25 -3.99
N LEU A 226 -6.41 17.00 -3.96
CA LEU A 226 -5.00 16.67 -3.67
C LEU A 226 -4.07 17.23 -4.75
N GLU A 227 -4.42 17.04 -6.02
CA GLU A 227 -3.64 17.52 -7.15
C GLU A 227 -3.61 19.04 -7.23
N GLY A 228 -4.75 19.69 -7.08
CA GLY A 228 -4.85 21.15 -7.07
C GLY A 228 -4.05 21.77 -5.92
N TRP A 229 -4.05 21.13 -4.74
CA TRP A 229 -3.20 21.56 -3.64
C TRP A 229 -1.71 21.38 -3.95
N ALA A 230 -1.31 20.19 -4.41
CA ALA A 230 0.08 19.90 -4.70
C ALA A 230 0.61 20.83 -5.79
N ARG A 231 -0.13 21.05 -6.88
CA ARG A 231 0.25 21.98 -7.96
C ARG A 231 0.51 23.40 -7.45
N ARG A 232 -0.30 23.91 -6.50
CA ARG A 232 -0.08 25.25 -5.91
C ARG A 232 1.20 25.29 -5.08
N VAL A 233 1.39 24.30 -4.21
CA VAL A 233 2.59 24.22 -3.36
C VAL A 233 3.85 24.05 -4.22
N GLU A 234 3.80 23.21 -5.25
CA GLU A 234 4.88 23.03 -6.23
C GLU A 234 5.24 24.34 -6.94
N ALA A 235 4.23 25.12 -7.36
CA ALA A 235 4.47 26.42 -7.98
C ALA A 235 5.17 27.41 -7.03
N GLU A 236 4.76 27.43 -5.75
CA GLU A 236 5.42 28.23 -4.69
C GLU A 236 6.88 27.82 -4.46
N HIS A 237 7.23 26.55 -4.73
CA HIS A 237 8.60 26.01 -4.65
C HIS A 237 9.34 26.06 -6.01
N GLY A 238 8.83 26.79 -7.00
CA GLY A 238 9.51 27.02 -8.28
C GLY A 238 9.51 25.85 -9.24
N TYR A 239 8.59 24.88 -9.09
CA TYR A 239 8.40 23.82 -10.08
C TYR A 239 7.62 24.31 -11.29
N GLN A 240 8.07 23.91 -12.47
CA GLN A 240 7.43 24.18 -13.75
C GLN A 240 6.62 22.97 -14.20
N ARG A 241 5.34 23.19 -14.53
CA ARG A 241 4.44 22.11 -14.93
C ARG A 241 4.65 21.74 -16.39
N VAL A 242 4.73 20.44 -16.65
CA VAL A 242 4.83 19.88 -18.00
C VAL A 242 3.78 18.77 -18.19
N VAL A 243 3.57 18.39 -19.44
CA VAL A 243 2.75 17.24 -19.83
C VAL A 243 3.49 16.51 -20.94
N THR A 244 3.72 15.21 -20.78
CA THR A 244 4.42 14.39 -21.77
C THR A 244 3.58 13.20 -22.22
N PRO A 245 3.85 12.63 -23.42
CA PRO A 245 3.14 11.45 -23.90
C PRO A 245 3.27 10.24 -22.95
N ILE A 246 2.19 9.45 -22.84
CA ILE A 246 2.19 8.18 -22.06
C ILE A 246 2.87 7.01 -22.77
N ILE A 247 3.29 7.22 -24.01
CA ILE A 247 3.91 6.22 -24.88
C ILE A 247 5.25 6.76 -25.38
N GLY A 248 6.20 5.87 -25.65
CA GLY A 248 7.51 6.22 -26.19
C GLY A 248 8.05 5.13 -27.08
N LYS A 249 8.95 5.48 -28.01
CA LYS A 249 9.67 4.50 -28.83
C LYS A 249 10.57 3.62 -27.98
N GLU A 250 10.81 2.40 -28.43
CA GLU A 250 11.76 1.48 -27.80
C GLU A 250 13.14 2.13 -27.56
N ALA A 251 13.62 2.92 -28.51
CA ALA A 251 14.90 3.61 -28.42
C ALA A 251 15.02 4.49 -27.15
N LEU A 252 13.93 5.13 -26.72
CA LEU A 252 13.90 5.96 -25.52
C LEU A 252 14.18 5.12 -24.25
N TYR A 253 13.55 3.96 -24.15
CA TYR A 253 13.69 3.07 -22.98
C TYR A 253 14.94 2.20 -23.02
N LYS A 254 15.52 1.99 -24.21
CA LYS A 254 16.88 1.46 -24.36
C LYS A 254 17.91 2.47 -23.85
N CYS A 255 17.81 3.73 -24.28
CA CYS A 255 18.69 4.81 -23.86
C CYS A 255 18.65 4.98 -22.33
N SER A 256 17.46 5.04 -21.74
CA SER A 256 17.28 5.17 -20.29
C SER A 256 17.63 3.91 -19.48
N GLY A 257 17.95 2.79 -20.11
CA GLY A 257 18.21 1.50 -19.45
C GLY A 257 16.98 0.78 -18.90
N HIS A 258 15.78 1.34 -19.01
CA HIS A 258 14.56 0.72 -18.47
C HIS A 258 14.24 -0.62 -19.14
N LEU A 259 14.55 -0.79 -20.44
CA LEU A 259 14.39 -2.08 -21.10
C LEU A 259 15.43 -3.13 -20.70
N ALA A 260 16.55 -2.72 -20.10
CA ALA A 260 17.54 -3.67 -19.59
C ALA A 260 17.15 -4.16 -18.18
N TYR A 261 16.69 -3.24 -17.32
CA TYR A 261 16.48 -3.52 -15.89
C TYR A 261 15.02 -3.69 -15.47
N PHE A 262 14.06 -3.22 -16.27
CA PHE A 262 12.64 -3.10 -15.87
C PHE A 262 11.66 -3.72 -16.88
N LYS A 263 12.17 -4.45 -17.88
CA LYS A 263 11.38 -5.00 -18.99
C LYS A 263 10.24 -5.91 -18.54
N GLU A 264 10.49 -6.76 -17.55
CA GLU A 264 9.49 -7.72 -17.04
C GLU A 264 8.29 -7.02 -16.39
N ASP A 265 8.50 -5.80 -15.87
CA ASP A 265 7.46 -4.97 -15.27
C ASP A 265 6.86 -3.94 -16.27
N MET A 266 7.27 -3.99 -17.54
CA MET A 266 6.69 -3.15 -18.60
C MET A 266 5.60 -3.91 -19.37
N TYR A 267 4.57 -3.18 -19.81
CA TYR A 267 3.62 -3.75 -20.76
C TYR A 267 4.31 -4.15 -22.07
N ALA A 268 3.79 -5.19 -22.71
CA ALA A 268 4.25 -5.62 -24.01
C ALA A 268 4.22 -4.46 -25.02
N PRO A 269 5.20 -4.39 -25.94
CA PRO A 269 5.24 -3.31 -26.92
C PRO A 269 4.06 -3.36 -27.88
N ILE A 270 3.64 -2.18 -28.31
CA ILE A 270 2.73 -1.98 -29.45
C ILE A 270 3.61 -1.79 -30.69
N THR A 271 3.45 -2.64 -31.70
CA THR A 271 4.16 -2.50 -32.97
C THR A 271 3.33 -1.69 -33.95
N ILE A 272 3.91 -0.61 -34.50
CA ILE A 272 3.30 0.27 -35.50
C ILE A 272 4.38 0.55 -36.55
N ASP A 273 4.12 0.24 -37.82
CA ASP A 273 5.04 0.48 -38.94
C ASP A 273 6.46 -0.04 -38.69
N ASP A 274 6.59 -1.29 -38.23
CA ASP A 274 7.83 -1.98 -37.83
C ASP A 274 8.59 -1.34 -36.64
N GLU A 275 8.08 -0.25 -36.08
CA GLU A 275 8.61 0.39 -34.88
C GLU A 275 7.87 -0.12 -33.62
N ARG A 276 8.63 -0.33 -32.54
CA ARG A 276 8.07 -0.75 -31.25
C ARG A 276 7.90 0.45 -30.32
N TYR A 277 6.72 0.54 -29.73
CA TYR A 277 6.36 1.55 -28.74
C TYR A 277 5.97 0.89 -27.43
N TYR A 278 6.29 1.53 -26.32
CA TYR A 278 5.93 1.07 -24.98
C TYR A 278 5.13 2.15 -24.26
N LEU A 279 4.10 1.71 -23.55
CA LEU A 279 3.52 2.50 -22.46
C LEU A 279 4.61 2.77 -21.43
N ARG A 280 4.71 4.02 -20.98
CA ARG A 280 5.77 4.42 -20.06
C ARG A 280 5.57 3.79 -18.68
N PRO A 281 6.62 3.16 -18.09
CA PRO A 281 6.57 2.68 -16.71
C PRO A 281 6.86 3.79 -15.69
N MET A 282 7.48 4.89 -16.16
CA MET A 282 7.92 6.07 -15.40
C MET A 282 8.02 7.28 -16.34
N ASN A 283 7.98 8.50 -15.80
CA ASN A 283 8.00 9.74 -16.61
C ASN A 283 9.43 10.25 -16.92
N CYS A 284 10.45 9.76 -16.21
CA CYS A 284 11.84 10.22 -16.32
C CYS A 284 12.33 10.41 -17.76
N PRO A 285 12.24 9.40 -18.66
CA PRO A 285 12.86 9.51 -19.98
C PRO A 285 12.28 10.67 -20.80
N HIS A 286 10.98 10.93 -20.68
CA HIS A 286 10.30 12.03 -21.34
C HIS A 286 10.69 13.39 -20.77
N HIS A 287 10.82 13.48 -19.45
CA HIS A 287 11.30 14.68 -18.76
C HIS A 287 12.74 15.02 -19.16
N HIS A 288 13.59 14.03 -19.40
CA HIS A 288 14.95 14.26 -19.90
C HIS A 288 14.93 14.87 -21.31
N GLN A 289 13.98 14.49 -22.16
CA GLN A 289 13.83 15.15 -23.48
C GLN A 289 13.41 16.62 -23.36
N ILE A 290 12.58 16.97 -22.37
CA ILE A 290 12.25 18.37 -22.05
C ILE A 290 13.49 19.11 -21.54
N TYR A 291 14.33 18.48 -20.72
CA TYR A 291 15.61 19.09 -20.37
C TYR A 291 16.46 19.30 -21.63
N LYS A 292 16.55 18.33 -22.54
CA LYS A 292 17.36 18.49 -23.75
C LYS A 292 16.84 19.49 -24.78
N SER A 293 15.61 20.01 -24.66
CA SER A 293 15.06 20.93 -25.65
C SER A 293 15.84 22.23 -25.77
N ASP A 294 16.47 22.67 -24.68
CA ASP A 294 17.16 23.95 -24.58
C ASP A 294 18.51 23.82 -23.88
N LYS A 295 19.49 24.63 -24.33
CA LYS A 295 20.75 24.79 -23.61
C LYS A 295 20.51 25.57 -22.32
N ARG A 296 21.13 25.15 -21.22
CA ARG A 296 21.03 25.81 -19.91
C ARG A 296 22.39 26.27 -19.41
N SER A 297 22.43 27.44 -18.80
CA SER A 297 23.55 27.95 -18.02
C SER A 297 23.48 27.41 -16.59
N TYR A 298 24.61 27.40 -15.88
CA TYR A 298 24.67 27.15 -14.45
C TYR A 298 23.72 28.03 -13.63
N ARG A 299 23.36 29.21 -14.15
CA ARG A 299 22.40 30.17 -13.54
C ARG A 299 20.94 29.74 -13.64
N ASP A 300 20.62 28.87 -14.60
CA ASP A 300 19.26 28.35 -14.78
C ASP A 300 18.97 27.17 -13.84
N LEU A 301 19.97 26.72 -13.08
CA LEU A 301 19.87 25.61 -12.14
C LEU A 301 19.70 26.10 -10.69
N PRO A 302 18.83 25.47 -9.88
CA PRO A 302 18.14 24.21 -10.16
C PRO A 302 16.89 24.37 -11.05
N PHE A 303 16.79 23.53 -12.08
CA PHE A 303 15.64 23.47 -12.98
C PHE A 303 14.70 22.35 -12.56
N ARG A 304 13.46 22.70 -12.19
CA ARG A 304 12.50 21.76 -11.59
C ARG A 304 11.29 21.58 -12.50
N ILE A 305 11.06 20.38 -13.01
CA ILE A 305 9.84 20.06 -13.78
C ILE A 305 8.98 19.02 -13.07
N ALA A 306 7.67 19.25 -13.06
CA ALA A 306 6.69 18.39 -12.42
C ALA A 306 5.54 18.03 -13.36
N GLU A 307 5.07 16.79 -13.29
CA GLU A 307 3.94 16.26 -14.04
C GLU A 307 3.10 15.37 -13.13
N TYR A 308 1.77 15.50 -13.20
CA TYR A 308 0.90 14.41 -12.74
C TYR A 308 0.81 13.38 -13.86
N GLY A 309 1.82 12.51 -13.91
CA GLY A 309 2.08 11.65 -15.05
C GLY A 309 1.43 10.29 -14.90
N ASN A 310 0.59 9.91 -15.86
CA ASN A 310 0.07 8.55 -15.96
C ASN A 310 1.17 7.57 -16.36
N ALA A 311 1.36 6.49 -15.62
CA ALA A 311 2.32 5.44 -15.93
C ALA A 311 1.70 4.05 -15.74
N PHE A 312 2.34 3.05 -16.35
CA PHE A 312 1.80 1.70 -16.44
C PHE A 312 2.87 0.66 -16.09
N ARG A 313 2.54 -0.24 -15.15
CA ARG A 313 3.42 -1.35 -14.75
C ARG A 313 2.68 -2.68 -14.85
N TYR A 314 3.38 -3.68 -15.37
CA TYR A 314 2.88 -5.05 -15.50
C TYR A 314 3.02 -5.79 -14.16
N GLU A 315 2.23 -5.37 -13.19
CA GLU A 315 2.16 -6.04 -11.88
C GLU A 315 1.50 -7.42 -12.04
N ALA A 316 2.06 -8.44 -11.38
CA ALA A 316 1.47 -9.77 -11.31
C ALA A 316 0.02 -9.69 -10.79
N SER A 317 -0.91 -10.43 -11.40
CA SER A 317 -2.34 -10.35 -11.06
C SER A 317 -2.62 -10.60 -9.58
N GLY A 318 -1.94 -11.58 -8.98
CA GLY A 318 -2.06 -11.91 -7.55
C GLY A 318 -1.50 -10.84 -6.60
N ALA A 319 -0.70 -9.90 -7.10
CA ALA A 319 -0.15 -8.80 -6.31
C ALA A 319 -1.05 -7.56 -6.31
N LEU A 320 -2.05 -7.49 -7.19
CA LEU A 320 -2.95 -6.35 -7.28
C LEU A 320 -3.82 -6.25 -6.02
N SER A 321 -3.94 -5.04 -5.46
CA SER A 321 -4.71 -4.80 -4.24
C SER A 321 -5.39 -3.44 -4.28
N GLY A 322 -6.67 -3.44 -4.65
CA GLY A 322 -7.51 -2.25 -4.73
C GLY A 322 -6.78 -1.09 -5.41
N LEU A 323 -6.69 0.04 -4.72
CA LEU A 323 -5.93 1.22 -5.16
C LEU A 323 -4.48 1.24 -4.62
N MET A 324 -4.12 0.41 -3.65
CA MET A 324 -2.76 0.36 -3.09
C MET A 324 -1.72 -0.13 -4.11
N ARG A 325 -2.11 -1.11 -4.96
CA ARG A 325 -1.26 -1.69 -6.02
C ARG A 325 -2.07 -1.92 -7.29
N THR A 326 -1.89 -1.04 -8.25
CA THR A 326 -2.57 -0.98 -9.54
C THR A 326 -1.58 -1.15 -10.70
N ARG A 327 -2.08 -1.43 -11.90
CA ARG A 327 -1.27 -1.47 -13.13
C ARG A 327 -1.22 -0.13 -13.84
N GLY A 328 -2.28 0.67 -13.73
CA GLY A 328 -2.33 2.06 -14.20
C GLY A 328 -2.42 2.99 -13.01
N PHE A 329 -1.58 4.03 -12.99
CA PHE A 329 -1.55 4.99 -11.90
C PHE A 329 -1.08 6.36 -12.39
N CYS A 330 -1.45 7.40 -11.64
CA CYS A 330 -1.03 8.77 -11.91
C CYS A 330 -0.23 9.31 -10.73
N GLN A 331 1.03 9.67 -10.95
CA GLN A 331 1.96 10.07 -9.89
C GLN A 331 2.22 11.56 -9.90
N ASN A 332 2.29 12.18 -8.71
CA ASN A 332 2.85 13.52 -8.52
C ASN A 332 4.37 13.44 -8.75
N ASP A 333 4.80 13.35 -10.00
CA ASP A 333 6.18 13.03 -10.34
C ASP A 333 6.95 14.28 -10.75
N ALA A 334 8.19 14.39 -10.32
CA ALA A 334 9.03 15.52 -10.70
C ALA A 334 10.50 15.15 -10.78
N HIS A 335 11.20 15.91 -11.61
CA HIS A 335 12.61 15.72 -11.90
C HIS A 335 13.30 17.08 -11.77
N ILE A 336 14.25 17.15 -10.83
CA ILE A 336 15.03 18.35 -10.55
C ILE A 336 16.42 18.14 -11.11
N TYR A 337 16.82 19.02 -12.01
CA TYR A 337 18.16 19.04 -12.58
C TYR A 337 18.95 20.12 -11.84
N CYS A 338 20.05 19.70 -11.20
CA CYS A 338 20.82 20.58 -10.34
C CYS A 338 22.32 20.33 -10.52
N ARG A 339 23.13 21.27 -10.07
CA ARG A 339 24.58 21.06 -9.96
C ARG A 339 24.89 20.18 -8.75
N VAL A 340 26.09 19.60 -8.74
CA VAL A 340 26.56 18.75 -7.63
C VAL A 340 26.54 19.51 -6.30
N ASP A 341 26.92 20.79 -6.28
CA ASP A 341 26.92 21.65 -5.09
C ASP A 341 25.51 21.99 -4.58
N GLN A 342 24.48 21.83 -5.41
CA GLN A 342 23.07 22.11 -5.07
C GLN A 342 22.32 20.85 -4.61
N ALA A 343 22.83 19.65 -4.92
CA ALA A 343 22.12 18.40 -4.75
C ALA A 343 21.70 18.12 -3.29
N GLU A 344 22.55 18.46 -2.32
CA GLU A 344 22.25 18.27 -0.88
C GLU A 344 21.03 19.08 -0.45
N GLU A 345 21.01 20.37 -0.76
CA GLU A 345 19.93 21.29 -0.37
C GLU A 345 18.64 21.00 -1.15
N GLU A 346 18.72 20.69 -2.43
CA GLU A 346 17.54 20.29 -3.22
C GLU A 346 16.93 18.99 -2.69
N PHE A 347 17.75 18.02 -2.31
CA PHE A 347 17.28 16.77 -1.73
C PHE A 347 16.61 17.02 -0.36
N ALA A 348 17.19 17.88 0.48
CA ALA A 348 16.61 18.28 1.76
C ALA A 348 15.28 19.03 1.58
N ASN A 349 15.18 19.92 0.59
CA ASN A 349 13.94 20.65 0.27
C ASN A 349 12.79 19.72 -0.14
N VAL A 350 13.10 18.67 -0.90
CA VAL A 350 12.11 17.63 -1.23
C VAL A 350 11.65 16.89 0.03
N LEU A 351 12.56 16.52 0.93
CA LEU A 351 12.19 15.87 2.19
C LEU A 351 11.31 16.79 3.06
N ARG A 352 11.64 18.09 3.17
CA ARG A 352 10.81 19.08 3.89
C ARG A 352 9.41 19.18 3.30
N LEU A 353 9.29 19.10 1.97
CA LEU A 353 8.00 19.07 1.28
C LEU A 353 7.16 17.84 1.67
N TYR A 354 7.79 16.67 1.88
CA TYR A 354 7.11 15.44 2.31
C TYR A 354 6.53 15.63 3.72
N LEU A 355 7.37 16.09 4.65
CA LEU A 355 6.98 16.36 6.03
C LEU A 355 5.86 17.41 6.12
N TYR A 356 5.93 18.45 5.27
CA TYR A 356 4.87 19.45 5.17
C TYR A 356 3.52 18.83 4.79
N TYR A 357 3.48 18.03 3.72
CA TYR A 357 2.24 17.38 3.30
C TYR A 357 1.68 16.45 4.37
N PHE A 358 2.55 15.65 4.99
CA PHE A 358 2.15 14.63 5.96
C PHE A 358 1.62 15.26 7.24
N LYS A 359 2.24 16.35 7.70
CA LYS A 359 1.76 17.16 8.82
C LYS A 359 0.35 17.70 8.58
N ILE A 360 0.09 18.27 7.40
CA ILE A 360 -1.22 18.84 7.06
C ILE A 360 -2.28 17.74 6.89
N LEU A 361 -1.89 16.56 6.41
CA LEU A 361 -2.76 15.40 6.29
C LEU A 361 -2.98 14.65 7.62
N GLY A 362 -2.29 15.01 8.69
CA GLY A 362 -2.41 14.32 9.98
C GLY A 362 -1.69 12.96 10.03
N ILE A 363 -0.79 12.69 9.09
CA ILE A 363 -0.03 11.44 9.01
C ILE A 363 1.11 11.50 10.03
N GLN A 364 1.06 10.60 11.02
CA GLN A 364 2.02 10.58 12.15
C GLN A 364 2.86 9.29 12.20
N ASP A 365 2.29 8.16 11.80
CA ASP A 365 2.95 6.85 11.85
C ASP A 365 3.66 6.53 10.53
N TYR A 366 4.88 7.07 10.39
CA TYR A 366 5.75 6.83 9.24
C TYR A 366 7.23 6.99 9.63
N TYR A 367 8.10 6.37 8.86
CA TYR A 367 9.55 6.52 9.00
C TYR A 367 10.22 6.65 7.64
N LEU A 368 11.43 7.22 7.63
CA LEU A 368 12.23 7.31 6.42
C LEU A 368 13.17 6.10 6.33
N ARG A 369 13.32 5.56 5.12
CA ARG A 369 14.25 4.47 4.84
C ARG A 369 15.25 4.91 3.79
N LEU A 370 16.53 4.99 4.17
CA LEU A 370 17.63 5.15 3.23
C LEU A 370 17.98 3.78 2.63
N SER A 371 17.64 3.60 1.36
CA SER A 371 17.92 2.38 0.62
C SER A 371 19.28 2.47 -0.07
N LYS A 372 20.18 1.56 0.30
CA LYS A 372 21.56 1.43 -0.19
C LYS A 372 21.70 0.32 -1.23
N PRO A 373 22.71 0.38 -2.11
CA PRO A 373 23.01 -0.74 -3.00
C PRO A 373 23.58 -1.91 -2.19
N ASP A 374 23.25 -3.13 -2.60
CA ASP A 374 24.01 -4.31 -2.21
C ASP A 374 25.04 -4.60 -3.29
N LEU A 375 26.28 -4.14 -3.10
CA LEU A 375 27.35 -4.27 -4.09
C LEU A 375 27.81 -5.72 -4.31
N SER A 376 27.36 -6.68 -3.49
CA SER A 376 27.55 -8.10 -3.77
C SER A 376 26.66 -8.61 -4.91
N GLN A 377 25.57 -7.88 -5.23
CA GLN A 377 24.65 -8.17 -6.34
C GLN A 377 25.00 -7.32 -7.57
N GLY A 378 26.21 -7.51 -8.11
CA GLY A 378 26.80 -6.65 -9.15
C GLY A 378 25.96 -6.44 -10.41
N ASP A 379 25.08 -7.38 -10.78
CA ASP A 379 24.23 -7.28 -11.98
C ASP A 379 22.99 -6.38 -11.77
N LYS A 380 22.60 -6.12 -10.52
CA LYS A 380 21.40 -5.33 -10.18
C LYS A 380 21.65 -3.82 -10.18
N TYR A 381 22.89 -3.41 -9.92
CA TYR A 381 23.30 -2.01 -9.78
C TYR A 381 24.37 -1.65 -10.80
N ILE A 382 24.51 -0.36 -11.10
CA ILE A 382 25.62 0.08 -11.95
C ILE A 382 26.93 -0.05 -11.17
N ASN A 383 27.94 -0.58 -11.85
CA ASN A 383 29.29 -0.73 -11.35
C ASN A 383 30.04 0.62 -11.36
N ASN A 384 29.71 1.50 -10.40
CA ASN A 384 30.44 2.74 -10.16
C ASN A 384 30.51 3.07 -8.65
N PRO A 385 31.35 2.36 -7.87
CA PRO A 385 31.40 2.50 -6.41
C PRO A 385 31.69 3.92 -5.91
N GLU A 386 32.50 4.69 -6.63
CA GLU A 386 32.87 6.05 -6.25
C GLU A 386 31.66 7.01 -6.29
N GLN A 387 30.85 6.93 -7.36
CA GLN A 387 29.63 7.74 -7.47
C GLN A 387 28.59 7.37 -6.41
N TRP A 388 28.45 6.07 -6.11
CA TRP A 388 27.58 5.59 -5.03
C TRP A 388 27.95 6.17 -3.67
N GLU A 389 29.25 6.16 -3.32
CA GLU A 389 29.75 6.75 -2.08
C GLU A 389 29.41 8.25 -2.00
N LYS A 390 29.68 9.00 -3.07
CA LYS A 390 29.38 10.44 -3.15
C LYS A 390 27.88 10.70 -2.99
N ALA A 391 27.04 9.97 -3.71
CA ALA A 391 25.59 10.11 -3.65
C ALA A 391 25.05 9.79 -2.24
N LEU A 392 25.56 8.73 -1.60
CA LEU A 392 25.17 8.38 -0.22
C LEU A 392 25.57 9.45 0.80
N ILE A 393 26.75 10.07 0.65
CA ILE A 393 27.17 11.18 1.51
C ILE A 393 26.21 12.36 1.38
N ILE A 394 25.86 12.75 0.15
CA ILE A 394 24.91 13.84 -0.12
C ILE A 394 23.55 13.54 0.52
N VAL A 395 23.01 12.34 0.28
CA VAL A 395 21.69 11.95 0.81
C VAL A 395 21.70 11.89 2.34
N ARG A 396 22.74 11.32 2.97
CA ARG A 396 22.84 11.28 4.44
C ARG A 396 22.88 12.67 5.05
N LYS A 397 23.67 13.59 4.49
CA LYS A 397 23.72 14.97 4.98
C LYS A 397 22.36 15.65 4.85
N ALA A 398 21.69 15.51 3.71
CA ALA A 398 20.35 16.04 3.50
C ALA A 398 19.34 15.50 4.53
N MET A 399 19.41 14.20 4.85
CA MET A 399 18.56 13.59 5.89
C MET A 399 18.89 14.12 7.30
N GLN A 400 20.17 14.31 7.62
CA GLN A 400 20.62 14.88 8.89
C GLN A 400 20.14 16.33 9.07
N GLN A 401 20.12 17.14 8.00
CA GLN A 401 19.62 18.51 8.05
C GLN A 401 18.12 18.58 8.35
N VAL A 402 17.35 17.57 7.94
CA VAL A 402 15.88 17.52 8.12
C VAL A 402 15.50 17.03 9.52
N ASP A 403 16.44 16.39 10.23
CA ASP A 403 16.28 15.90 11.60
C ASP A 403 15.03 15.04 11.80
N PHE A 404 14.88 14.01 10.95
CA PHE A 404 13.77 13.06 11.03
C PHE A 404 14.30 11.62 11.15
N PRO A 405 13.68 10.77 12.01
CA PRO A 405 14.14 9.39 12.20
C PRO A 405 14.17 8.59 10.89
N PHE A 406 15.29 7.89 10.67
CA PHE A 406 15.44 7.01 9.52
C PHE A 406 16.20 5.73 9.84
N VAL A 407 16.01 4.73 9.00
CA VAL A 407 16.75 3.47 9.01
C VAL A 407 17.48 3.29 7.69
N GLU A 408 18.66 2.68 7.71
CA GLU A 408 19.38 2.30 6.49
C GLU A 408 19.14 0.82 6.16
N VAL A 409 18.89 0.51 4.89
CA VAL A 409 18.64 -0.85 4.42
C VAL A 409 19.42 -1.13 3.13
N ASP A 410 20.20 -2.21 3.12
CA ASP A 410 20.95 -2.68 1.96
C ASP A 410 20.06 -3.44 0.97
N GLY A 411 20.41 -3.39 -0.32
CA GLY A 411 19.72 -4.16 -1.36
C GLY A 411 18.43 -3.54 -1.90
N GLU A 412 18.01 -2.40 -1.37
CA GLU A 412 16.72 -1.77 -1.69
C GLU A 412 16.85 -0.55 -2.61
N ALA A 413 18.06 -0.08 -2.95
CA ALA A 413 18.26 1.11 -3.80
C ALA A 413 17.69 0.94 -5.22
N ALA A 414 17.51 2.07 -5.94
CA ALA A 414 17.25 2.03 -7.38
C ALA A 414 18.52 1.58 -8.12
N PHE A 415 18.39 1.11 -9.36
CA PHE A 415 19.56 0.68 -10.13
C PHE A 415 20.53 1.83 -10.45
N TYR A 416 20.04 3.08 -10.46
CA TYR A 416 20.75 4.32 -10.83
C TYR A 416 21.18 5.22 -9.66
N GLY A 417 20.86 4.86 -8.41
CA GLY A 417 21.28 5.66 -7.26
C GLY A 417 20.53 5.37 -5.96
N PRO A 418 20.98 5.98 -4.84
CA PRO A 418 20.34 5.81 -3.54
C PRO A 418 18.98 6.51 -3.52
N LYS A 419 18.07 6.00 -2.70
CA LYS A 419 16.76 6.61 -2.48
C LYS A 419 16.37 6.64 -1.01
N VAL A 420 15.59 7.64 -0.67
CA VAL A 420 14.88 7.76 0.59
C VAL A 420 13.41 7.46 0.33
N ASP A 421 12.96 6.34 0.87
CA ASP A 421 11.56 5.92 0.80
C ASP A 421 10.84 6.33 2.09
N VAL A 422 9.62 6.84 1.95
CA VAL A 422 8.73 7.09 3.09
C VAL A 422 7.87 5.85 3.28
N GLN A 423 8.08 5.15 4.39
CA GLN A 423 7.32 3.96 4.74
C GLN A 423 6.14 4.36 5.64
N ILE A 424 4.96 3.86 5.27
CA ILE A 424 3.73 3.99 6.04
C ILE A 424 3.18 2.61 6.33
N LYS A 425 2.40 2.50 7.42
CA LYS A 425 1.65 1.29 7.73
C LYS A 425 0.18 1.48 7.34
N SER A 426 -0.32 0.60 6.47
CA SER A 426 -1.75 0.55 6.12
C SER A 426 -2.60 0.17 7.34
N ALA A 427 -3.92 0.40 7.27
CA ALA A 427 -4.81 -0.01 8.35
C ALA A 427 -4.78 -1.53 8.61
N ILE A 428 -4.46 -2.32 7.57
CA ILE A 428 -4.32 -3.78 7.64
C ILE A 428 -2.91 -4.25 8.08
N GLY A 429 -2.02 -3.33 8.44
CA GLY A 429 -0.71 -3.61 9.01
C GLY A 429 0.41 -3.81 7.98
N THR A 430 0.09 -3.92 6.70
CA THR A 430 1.09 -4.00 5.63
C THR A 430 1.83 -2.66 5.48
N GLU A 431 3.16 -2.71 5.42
CA GLU A 431 3.99 -1.55 5.11
C GLU A 431 4.02 -1.27 3.61
N TYR A 432 3.91 0.01 3.26
CA TYR A 432 4.01 0.47 1.88
C TYR A 432 4.95 1.67 1.78
N THR A 433 5.72 1.70 0.70
CA THR A 433 6.39 2.93 0.26
C THR A 433 5.38 3.83 -0.43
N ILE A 434 5.02 4.94 0.21
CA ILE A 434 4.05 5.90 -0.33
C ILE A 434 4.73 7.01 -1.15
N SER A 435 5.97 7.34 -0.82
CA SER A 435 6.72 8.42 -1.44
C SER A 435 8.20 8.06 -1.52
N THR A 436 8.91 8.61 -2.49
CA THR A 436 10.33 8.29 -2.71
C THR A 436 11.06 9.53 -3.21
N ASN A 437 12.28 9.75 -2.73
CA ASN A 437 13.20 10.78 -3.18
C ASN A 437 14.52 10.12 -3.57
N GLN A 438 14.96 10.25 -4.81
CA GLN A 438 16.08 9.46 -5.36
C GLN A 438 17.09 10.38 -6.02
N LEU A 439 18.36 10.12 -5.79
CA LEU A 439 19.45 10.87 -6.41
C LEU A 439 20.06 10.03 -7.54
N ASP A 440 19.79 10.44 -8.78
CA ASP A 440 20.30 9.81 -9.98
C ASP A 440 21.50 10.59 -10.53
N PHE A 441 22.63 9.89 -10.61
CA PHE A 441 23.89 10.39 -11.17
C PHE A 441 24.25 9.71 -12.51
N LEU A 442 23.47 8.73 -12.96
CA LEU A 442 23.71 7.96 -14.18
C LEU A 442 23.06 8.59 -15.41
N THR A 443 21.81 9.01 -15.26
CA THR A 443 20.96 9.41 -16.39
C THR A 443 21.60 10.53 -17.21
N SER A 444 22.39 11.39 -16.55
CA SER A 444 23.13 12.47 -17.20
C SER A 444 24.11 11.97 -18.26
N GLU A 445 24.80 10.85 -18.03
CA GLU A 445 25.68 10.24 -19.03
C GLU A 445 24.87 9.60 -20.17
N ARG A 446 23.80 8.86 -19.84
CA ARG A 446 22.98 8.15 -20.83
C ARG A 446 22.26 9.07 -21.81
N PHE A 447 21.78 10.21 -21.31
CA PHE A 447 21.04 11.17 -22.10
C PHE A 447 21.87 12.38 -22.53
N ASP A 448 23.15 12.47 -22.13
CA ASP A 448 23.98 13.65 -22.38
C ASP A 448 23.33 14.94 -21.83
N LEU A 449 22.98 14.91 -20.54
CA LEU A 449 22.32 16.02 -19.84
C LEU A 449 23.38 16.93 -19.22
N ASN A 450 23.64 18.06 -19.87
CA ASN A 450 24.66 19.01 -19.44
C ASN A 450 24.12 20.44 -19.32
N TYR A 451 24.85 21.25 -18.56
CA TYR A 451 24.71 22.70 -18.48
C TYR A 451 26.06 23.38 -18.81
N VAL A 452 26.00 24.66 -19.20
CA VAL A 452 27.20 25.48 -19.44
C VAL A 452 27.65 26.09 -18.10
N GLY A 453 28.85 25.72 -17.66
CA GLY A 453 29.48 26.18 -16.42
C GLY A 453 29.93 27.63 -16.44
N GLU A 454 30.43 28.11 -15.30
CA GLU A 454 31.07 29.43 -15.19
C GLU A 454 32.35 29.54 -16.04
N ASP A 455 33.01 28.40 -16.26
CA ASP A 455 34.17 28.23 -17.11
C ASP A 455 33.83 28.18 -18.62
N GLY A 456 32.54 28.16 -18.97
CA GLY A 456 32.07 28.04 -20.35
C GLY A 456 32.05 26.60 -20.89
N GLU A 457 32.48 25.61 -20.09
CA GLU A 457 32.49 24.20 -20.47
C GLU A 457 31.15 23.52 -20.17
N LEU A 458 30.94 22.34 -20.75
CA LEU A 458 29.77 21.51 -20.46
C LEU A 458 30.01 20.65 -19.23
N HIS A 459 29.12 20.76 -18.25
CA HIS A 459 29.14 19.99 -17.01
C HIS A 459 27.87 19.15 -16.89
N PRO A 460 27.96 17.89 -16.42
CA PRO A 460 26.80 17.05 -16.21
C PRO A 460 25.96 17.55 -15.03
N VAL A 461 24.64 17.36 -15.12
CA VAL A 461 23.73 17.62 -13.98
C VAL A 461 23.61 16.40 -13.07
N TYR A 462 23.13 16.61 -11.84
CA TYR A 462 22.51 15.56 -11.03
C TYR A 462 20.99 15.67 -11.19
N VAL A 463 20.32 14.52 -11.17
CA VAL A 463 18.86 14.45 -11.29
C VAL A 463 18.26 13.93 -9.99
N ILE A 464 17.34 14.69 -9.40
CA ILE A 464 16.56 14.25 -8.24
C ILE A 464 15.16 13.86 -8.72
N HIS A 465 14.82 12.59 -8.52
CA HIS A 465 13.49 12.03 -8.81
C HIS A 465 12.67 12.06 -7.54
N ARG A 466 11.49 12.68 -7.59
CA ARG A 466 10.68 12.86 -6.39
C ARG A 466 9.19 12.67 -6.64
N ALA A 467 8.53 12.06 -5.66
CA ALA A 467 7.07 11.93 -5.62
C ALA A 467 6.49 12.09 -4.20
N PRO A 468 6.34 13.34 -3.71
CA PRO A 468 5.89 13.66 -2.35
C PRO A 468 4.57 13.05 -1.91
N LEU A 469 3.64 12.91 -2.85
CA LEU A 469 2.33 12.34 -2.60
C LEU A 469 2.18 10.98 -3.29
N GLY A 470 3.24 10.44 -3.87
CA GLY A 470 3.19 9.18 -4.62
C GLY A 470 2.16 9.21 -5.76
N SER A 471 1.55 8.06 -6.02
CA SER A 471 0.40 7.96 -6.91
C SER A 471 -0.90 8.35 -6.22
N HIS A 472 -1.81 8.96 -6.99
CA HIS A 472 -3.17 9.25 -6.56
C HIS A 472 -3.85 8.00 -6.00
N GLU A 473 -3.72 6.88 -6.71
CA GLU A 473 -4.30 5.60 -6.31
C GLU A 473 -3.82 5.22 -4.90
N ARG A 474 -2.51 5.14 -4.67
CA ARG A 474 -1.96 4.68 -3.40
C ARG A 474 -2.20 5.67 -2.27
N MET A 475 -2.01 6.96 -2.52
CA MET A 475 -2.24 8.00 -1.52
C MET A 475 -3.70 8.04 -1.10
N ILE A 476 -4.65 8.03 -2.04
CA ILE A 476 -6.08 8.03 -1.69
C ILE A 476 -6.48 6.74 -1.00
N ALA A 477 -5.95 5.57 -1.42
CA ALA A 477 -6.16 4.31 -0.69
C ALA A 477 -5.75 4.46 0.79
N TYR A 478 -4.55 5.00 1.02
CA TYR A 478 -4.07 5.25 2.37
C TYR A 478 -4.93 6.27 3.12
N LEU A 479 -5.33 7.38 2.49
CA LEU A 479 -6.16 8.40 3.14
C LEU A 479 -7.56 7.87 3.49
N ILE A 480 -8.14 7.00 2.66
CA ILE A 480 -9.40 6.31 3.01
C ILE A 480 -9.23 5.51 4.30
N GLU A 481 -8.13 4.75 4.42
CA GLU A 481 -7.81 3.95 5.60
C GLU A 481 -7.50 4.80 6.83
N HIS A 482 -6.67 5.82 6.66
CA HIS A 482 -6.23 6.75 7.70
C HIS A 482 -7.41 7.50 8.33
N PHE A 483 -8.30 8.05 7.49
CA PHE A 483 -9.49 8.75 7.95
C PHE A 483 -10.69 7.82 8.23
N ALA A 484 -10.56 6.51 8.02
CA ALA A 484 -11.69 5.57 8.03
C ALA A 484 -12.88 6.06 7.18
N GLY A 485 -12.58 6.68 6.02
CA GLY A 485 -13.52 7.32 5.10
C GLY A 485 -14.12 8.65 5.57
N ALA A 486 -13.81 9.11 6.79
CA ALA A 486 -14.31 10.33 7.39
C ALA A 486 -13.37 11.51 7.10
N PHE A 487 -13.20 11.84 5.82
CA PHE A 487 -12.25 12.86 5.36
C PHE A 487 -12.44 14.21 6.07
N PRO A 488 -11.35 15.00 6.23
CA PRO A 488 -11.45 16.39 6.67
C PRO A 488 -12.23 17.21 5.64
N VAL A 489 -12.83 18.32 6.09
CA VAL A 489 -13.80 19.09 5.29
C VAL A 489 -13.24 19.49 3.93
N TRP A 490 -11.99 19.94 3.88
CA TRP A 490 -11.36 20.39 2.64
C TRP A 490 -11.19 19.26 1.60
N LEU A 491 -11.03 18.01 2.01
CA LEU A 491 -10.96 16.84 1.12
C LEU A 491 -12.32 16.18 0.87
N SER A 492 -13.28 16.30 1.78
CA SER A 492 -14.54 15.57 1.68
C SER A 492 -15.23 15.80 0.32
N PRO A 493 -15.61 14.74 -0.42
CA PRO A 493 -16.30 14.90 -1.71
C PRO A 493 -17.58 15.69 -1.58
N THR A 494 -18.29 15.46 -0.48
CA THR A 494 -19.49 16.18 -0.06
C THR A 494 -19.17 16.83 1.28
N GLN A 495 -19.07 18.15 1.33
CA GLN A 495 -18.71 18.91 2.54
C GLN A 495 -19.93 19.20 3.39
N ALA A 496 -21.07 19.46 2.74
CA ALA A 496 -22.34 19.68 3.38
C ALA A 496 -23.48 18.93 2.66
N MET A 497 -24.49 18.48 3.41
CA MET A 497 -25.74 17.99 2.84
C MET A 497 -26.91 18.80 3.40
N ILE A 498 -27.71 19.38 2.51
CA ILE A 498 -28.92 20.11 2.89
C ILE A 498 -30.09 19.12 2.95
N VAL A 499 -30.81 19.13 4.06
CA VAL A 499 -32.00 18.30 4.31
C VAL A 499 -33.18 19.17 4.68
N SER A 500 -34.30 18.96 4.00
CA SER A 500 -35.58 19.61 4.32
C SER A 500 -36.41 18.76 5.30
N VAL A 501 -37.09 19.43 6.24
CA VAL A 501 -38.08 18.80 7.13
C VAL A 501 -39.36 18.43 6.37
N SER A 502 -39.78 19.25 5.40
CA SER A 502 -40.93 19.00 4.53
C SER A 502 -40.73 19.64 3.15
N ASP A 503 -41.65 19.38 2.22
CA ASP A 503 -41.62 19.94 0.86
C ASP A 503 -41.76 21.48 0.84
N LYS A 504 -42.33 22.07 1.90
CA LYS A 504 -42.49 23.53 2.03
C LYS A 504 -41.15 24.27 2.04
N GLN A 505 -40.05 23.61 2.44
CA GLN A 505 -38.72 24.22 2.54
C GLN A 505 -37.88 24.06 1.26
N VAL A 506 -38.37 23.37 0.22
CA VAL A 506 -37.58 23.01 -0.96
C VAL A 506 -36.99 24.23 -1.67
N GLU A 507 -37.76 25.31 -1.81
CA GLU A 507 -37.29 26.54 -2.46
C GLU A 507 -36.12 27.16 -1.70
N TYR A 508 -36.26 27.33 -0.38
CA TYR A 508 -35.19 27.88 0.44
C TYR A 508 -33.95 26.97 0.47
N CYS A 509 -34.13 25.63 0.56
CA CYS A 509 -33.02 24.69 0.46
C CYS A 509 -32.25 24.83 -0.88
N THR A 510 -32.98 25.03 -1.98
CA THR A 510 -32.40 25.22 -3.32
C THR A 510 -31.61 26.53 -3.41
N ASN A 511 -32.09 27.59 -2.76
CA ASN A 511 -31.37 28.87 -2.69
C ASN A 511 -30.07 28.75 -1.89
N ILE A 512 -30.10 28.08 -0.73
CA ILE A 512 -28.88 27.81 0.06
C ILE A 512 -27.90 26.94 -0.71
N TYR A 513 -28.39 25.90 -1.39
CA TYR A 513 -27.56 25.06 -2.25
C TYR A 513 -26.79 25.88 -3.30
N LYS A 514 -27.48 26.74 -4.05
CA LYS A 514 -26.85 27.61 -5.06
C LYS A 514 -25.83 28.56 -4.43
N LEU A 515 -26.15 29.16 -3.28
CA LEU A 515 -25.26 30.09 -2.60
C LEU A 515 -23.98 29.42 -2.10
N LEU A 516 -24.08 28.20 -1.55
CA LEU A 516 -22.91 27.42 -1.13
C LEU A 516 -22.02 27.05 -2.33
N LEU A 517 -22.61 26.63 -3.45
CA LEU A 517 -21.86 26.37 -4.68
C LEU A 517 -21.12 27.60 -5.21
N GLN A 518 -21.75 28.78 -5.17
CA GLN A 518 -21.11 30.04 -5.58
C GLN A 518 -19.86 30.38 -4.76
N HIS A 519 -19.78 29.89 -3.52
CA HIS A 519 -18.62 30.02 -2.64
C HIS A 519 -17.64 28.84 -2.73
N GLY A 520 -17.82 27.94 -3.70
CA GLY A 520 -16.95 26.79 -3.91
C GLY A 520 -17.12 25.67 -2.88
N ILE A 521 -18.21 25.69 -2.11
CA ILE A 521 -18.50 24.64 -1.13
C ILE A 521 -19.21 23.48 -1.84
N ARG A 522 -18.64 22.28 -1.74
CA ARG A 522 -19.21 21.06 -2.34
C ARG A 522 -20.38 20.58 -1.48
N VAL A 523 -21.59 20.82 -1.97
CA VAL A 523 -22.83 20.53 -1.25
C VAL A 523 -23.72 19.57 -2.05
N GLU A 524 -24.45 18.72 -1.34
CA GLU A 524 -25.54 17.89 -1.90
C GLU A 524 -26.89 18.34 -1.33
N LEU A 525 -27.94 18.16 -2.12
CA LEU A 525 -29.32 18.48 -1.75
C LEU A 525 -30.14 17.19 -1.66
N ASN A 526 -30.63 16.86 -0.46
CA ASN A 526 -31.46 15.67 -0.24
C ASN A 526 -32.93 16.06 -0.01
N LEU A 527 -33.68 16.09 -1.12
CA LEU A 527 -35.12 16.36 -1.16
C LEU A 527 -35.98 15.10 -1.21
N ALA A 528 -35.44 13.93 -0.89
CA ALA A 528 -36.22 12.70 -0.92
C ALA A 528 -37.43 12.81 0.02
N SER A 529 -38.57 12.21 -0.37
CA SER A 529 -39.78 12.09 0.46
C SER A 529 -39.61 11.04 1.57
N GLU A 530 -38.54 11.16 2.34
CA GLU A 530 -38.12 10.26 3.41
C GLU A 530 -38.15 10.98 4.76
N THR A 531 -38.20 10.22 5.85
CA THR A 531 -38.16 10.81 7.19
C THR A 531 -36.85 11.57 7.44
N MET A 532 -36.92 12.63 8.25
CA MET A 532 -35.73 13.41 8.63
C MET A 532 -34.64 12.52 9.25
N SER A 533 -35.03 11.57 10.10
CA SER A 533 -34.12 10.59 10.71
C SER A 533 -33.41 9.73 9.67
N TYR A 534 -34.10 9.33 8.60
CA TYR A 534 -33.49 8.60 7.49
C TYR A 534 -32.49 9.47 6.74
N LYS A 535 -32.85 10.72 6.39
CA LYS A 535 -31.95 11.66 5.70
C LYS A 535 -30.68 11.90 6.51
N ILE A 536 -30.80 12.20 7.81
CA ILE A 536 -29.66 12.38 8.72
C ILE A 536 -28.81 11.11 8.78
N ARG A 537 -29.43 9.94 8.95
CA ARG A 537 -28.70 8.66 8.99
C ARG A 537 -27.94 8.40 7.68
N SER A 538 -28.54 8.69 6.53
CA SER A 538 -27.89 8.53 5.23
C SER A 538 -26.64 9.41 5.10
N ALA A 539 -26.70 10.65 5.56
CA ALA A 539 -25.57 11.57 5.59
C ALA A 539 -24.45 11.12 6.54
N VAL A 540 -24.83 10.58 7.71
CA VAL A 540 -23.88 10.02 8.69
C VAL A 540 -23.18 8.78 8.13
N ILE A 541 -23.90 7.87 7.46
CA ILE A 541 -23.32 6.70 6.80
C ILE A 541 -22.34 7.12 5.69
N GLN A 542 -22.68 8.18 4.93
CA GLN A 542 -21.80 8.79 3.92
C GLN A 542 -20.69 9.66 4.54
N LYS A 543 -20.61 9.74 5.87
CA LYS A 543 -19.57 10.48 6.63
C LYS A 543 -19.45 11.95 6.22
N ILE A 544 -20.56 12.57 5.86
CA ILE A 544 -20.60 13.98 5.42
C ILE A 544 -20.28 14.89 6.62
N PRO A 545 -19.35 15.86 6.49
CA PRO A 545 -18.92 16.70 7.61
C PRO A 545 -20.02 17.54 8.24
N TYR A 546 -20.91 18.13 7.43
CA TYR A 546 -22.01 18.96 7.91
C TYR A 546 -23.36 18.56 7.32
N ILE A 547 -24.38 18.48 8.15
CA ILE A 547 -25.77 18.31 7.76
C ILE A 547 -26.48 19.63 8.05
N VAL A 548 -26.98 20.28 7.00
CA VAL A 548 -27.70 21.55 7.06
C VAL A 548 -29.20 21.27 7.07
N ILE A 549 -29.84 21.52 8.20
CA ILE A 549 -31.23 21.23 8.49
C ILE A 549 -32.07 22.48 8.28
N ILE A 550 -33.12 22.36 7.46
CA ILE A 550 -34.03 23.46 7.12
C ILE A 550 -35.47 23.07 7.49
N GLY A 551 -36.01 23.73 8.52
CA GLY A 551 -37.42 23.68 8.91
C GLY A 551 -38.18 24.97 8.58
N ASP A 552 -39.42 25.07 9.08
CA ASP A 552 -40.26 26.27 8.91
C ASP A 552 -39.60 27.52 9.52
N HIS A 553 -38.96 27.37 10.69
CA HIS A 553 -38.29 28.46 11.37
C HIS A 553 -37.08 28.97 10.56
N GLU A 554 -36.20 28.08 10.12
CA GLU A 554 -35.03 28.43 9.30
C GLU A 554 -35.43 29.13 7.99
N ALA A 555 -36.46 28.62 7.31
CA ALA A 555 -36.95 29.21 6.07
C ALA A 555 -37.55 30.61 6.26
N THR A 556 -38.31 30.81 7.34
CA THR A 556 -38.94 32.12 7.63
C THR A 556 -37.91 33.14 8.11
N SER A 557 -36.97 32.72 8.96
CA SER A 557 -35.93 33.59 9.53
C SER A 557 -34.70 33.79 8.63
N GLN A 558 -34.64 33.11 7.48
CA GLN A 558 -33.48 33.11 6.58
C GLN A 558 -32.18 32.69 7.31
N THR A 559 -32.30 31.65 8.14
CA THR A 559 -31.17 31.04 8.88
C THR A 559 -30.98 29.57 8.49
N VAL A 560 -29.97 28.91 9.09
CA VAL A 560 -29.76 27.47 8.98
C VAL A 560 -29.49 26.87 10.37
N SER A 561 -29.92 25.62 10.55
CA SER A 561 -29.47 24.77 11.66
C SER A 561 -28.47 23.76 11.13
N ILE A 562 -27.34 23.57 11.80
CA ILE A 562 -26.29 22.64 11.36
C ILE A 562 -26.05 21.58 12.42
N ARG A 563 -25.78 20.36 11.94
CA ARG A 563 -25.25 19.25 12.73
C ARG A 563 -23.94 18.80 12.10
N ASP A 564 -22.85 18.85 12.84
CA ASP A 564 -21.60 18.28 12.36
C ASP A 564 -21.59 16.75 12.46
N ARG A 565 -20.61 16.11 11.82
CA ARG A 565 -20.45 14.66 11.82
C ARG A 565 -20.24 14.06 13.22
N LYS A 566 -19.70 14.83 14.17
CA LYS A 566 -19.51 14.42 15.58
C LYS A 566 -20.82 14.53 16.38
N GLY A 567 -21.83 15.18 15.82
CA GLY A 567 -23.16 15.34 16.39
C GLY A 567 -23.38 16.65 17.13
N ALA A 568 -22.40 17.56 17.16
CA ALA A 568 -22.59 18.89 17.71
C ALA A 568 -23.55 19.68 16.82
N GLN A 569 -24.39 20.49 17.45
CA GLN A 569 -25.43 21.25 16.76
C GLN A 569 -25.30 22.73 17.05
N LYS A 570 -25.52 23.54 16.01
CA LYS A 570 -25.74 24.99 16.13
C LYS A 570 -27.04 25.32 15.40
N SER A 571 -27.93 26.06 16.05
CA SER A 571 -29.22 26.46 15.46
C SER A 571 -29.26 27.96 15.23
N ASN A 572 -30.14 28.39 14.31
CA ASN A 572 -30.37 29.81 13.99
C ASN A 572 -29.10 30.54 13.53
N LEU A 573 -28.23 29.85 12.81
CA LEU A 573 -27.02 30.46 12.25
C LEU A 573 -27.39 31.25 11.00
N SER A 574 -26.86 32.47 10.85
CA SER A 574 -27.01 33.17 9.58
C SER A 574 -26.29 32.41 8.46
N VAL A 575 -26.82 32.45 7.26
CA VAL A 575 -26.23 31.75 6.10
C VAL A 575 -24.82 32.25 5.82
N ASP A 576 -24.60 33.56 5.93
CA ASP A 576 -23.28 34.18 5.73
C ASP A 576 -22.27 33.73 6.78
N THR A 577 -22.68 33.65 8.05
CA THR A 577 -21.81 33.13 9.12
C THR A 577 -21.43 31.67 8.83
N PHE A 578 -22.37 30.85 8.36
CA PHE A 578 -22.09 29.45 8.03
C PHE A 578 -21.08 29.34 6.88
N ILE A 579 -21.27 30.12 5.82
CA ILE A 579 -20.32 30.18 4.69
C ILE A 579 -18.93 30.59 5.16
N GLN A 580 -18.83 31.64 5.98
CA GLN A 580 -17.55 32.11 6.51
C GLN A 580 -16.85 31.05 7.37
N GLU A 581 -17.58 30.36 8.26
CA GLU A 581 -17.05 29.27 9.07
C GLU A 581 -16.54 28.12 8.16
N MET A 582 -17.34 27.70 7.18
CA MET A 582 -16.96 26.65 6.22
C MET A 582 -15.71 27.00 5.41
N CYS A 583 -15.67 28.19 4.80
CA CYS A 583 -14.53 28.65 4.03
C CYS A 583 -13.26 28.73 4.88
N LYS A 584 -13.37 29.14 6.16
CA LYS A 584 -12.24 29.17 7.10
C LYS A 584 -11.72 27.75 7.38
N VAL A 585 -12.60 26.80 7.67
CA VAL A 585 -12.24 25.39 7.93
C VAL A 585 -11.60 24.76 6.70
N ILE A 586 -12.15 25.00 5.51
CA ILE A 586 -11.60 24.51 4.23
C ILE A 586 -10.21 25.11 3.96
N LYS A 587 -10.07 26.43 4.06
CA LYS A 587 -8.81 27.13 3.76
C LYS A 587 -7.67 26.74 4.70
N SER A 588 -7.99 26.59 5.99
CA SER A 588 -7.03 26.15 7.02
C SER A 588 -6.68 24.66 6.94
N LYS A 589 -7.40 23.89 6.11
CA LYS A 589 -7.27 22.42 6.03
C LYS A 589 -7.39 21.74 7.40
N SER A 590 -8.29 22.25 8.23
CA SER A 590 -8.48 21.78 9.61
C SER A 590 -8.82 20.29 9.67
N LEU A 591 -8.25 19.61 10.65
CA LEU A 591 -8.51 18.21 10.98
C LEU A 591 -9.51 18.07 12.16
N GLU A 592 -10.07 19.16 12.69
CA GLU A 592 -10.91 19.15 13.90
C GLU A 592 -12.12 18.21 13.82
N LEU A 593 -12.69 18.00 12.62
CA LEU A 593 -13.83 17.10 12.42
C LEU A 593 -13.45 15.64 12.15
N TRP A 594 -12.16 15.31 12.09
CA TRP A 594 -11.70 13.93 11.94
C TRP A 594 -11.69 13.16 13.28
N ASP A 595 -11.14 13.74 14.35
CA ASP A 595 -10.84 13.05 15.62
C ASP A 595 -12.03 12.34 16.31
#